data_AF-A0A948XCH9-F1
#
_entry.id   AF-A0A948XCH9-F1
#
_cell.length_a   1.000
_cell.length_b   1.000
_cell.length_c   1.000
_cell.angle_alpha   90.00
_cell.angle_beta   90.00
_cell.angle_gamma   90.00
#
_symmetry.space_group_name_H-M   'P 1'
#
loop_
_entity.id
_entity.type
_entity.pdbx_description
1 polymer ?
#
loop_
_entity_poly.entity_id
_entity_poly.type
_entity_poly.pdbx_seq_one_letter_code
_entity_poly.pdbx_strand_id
1 'polypeptide(L)'
;MKKVGFLILIVVSVFSAILVIANENGKKEEVPEGMEVLKAGNVRVIVPKGTKIDQKGNLITVEGISAYSARRFLEIEGRFVKTEERLVETKKRLTETKERLAETKGRLAETEGRLAGVEAREEGLREEVEQLKKALEEIYEKDKAQ
;
A
#
# COMPACT_ATOMS: atom_id res chain seq x y z
N MET A 1 0.59 -1.06 79.81
CA MET A 1 0.99 -0.55 78.48
C MET A 1 1.29 -1.64 77.45
N LYS A 2 1.87 -2.79 77.79
CA LYS A 2 2.26 -3.84 76.82
C LYS A 2 1.09 -4.52 76.06
N LYS A 3 -0.08 -4.69 76.69
CA LYS A 3 -1.25 -5.37 76.08
C LYS A 3 -1.96 -4.54 74.98
N VAL A 4 -1.94 -3.20 75.11
CA VAL A 4 -2.56 -2.30 74.12
C VAL A 4 -1.73 -2.21 72.84
N GLY A 5 -0.40 -2.17 72.95
CA GLY A 5 0.50 -2.21 71.79
C GLY A 5 0.38 -3.52 71.00
N PHE A 6 0.16 -4.65 71.68
CA PHE A 6 -0.05 -5.95 71.04
C PHE A 6 -1.39 -6.00 70.26
N LEU A 7 -2.46 -5.43 70.82
CA LEU A 7 -3.76 -5.34 70.16
C LEU A 7 -3.71 -4.46 68.89
N ILE A 8 -2.99 -3.34 68.92
CA ILE A 8 -2.81 -2.47 67.76
C ILE A 8 -2.02 -3.19 66.65
N LEU A 9 -0.98 -3.95 67.00
CA LEU A 9 -0.19 -4.74 66.06
C LEU A 9 -1.03 -5.81 65.33
N ILE A 10 -1.94 -6.47 66.05
CA ILE A 10 -2.86 -7.44 65.44
C ILE A 10 -3.81 -6.74 64.46
N VAL A 11 -4.39 -5.60 64.84
CA VAL A 11 -5.32 -4.86 63.97
C VAL A 11 -4.62 -4.37 62.71
N VAL A 12 -3.39 -3.85 62.81
CA VAL A 12 -2.61 -3.42 61.64
C VAL A 12 -2.23 -4.60 60.76
N SER A 13 -1.87 -5.74 61.35
CA SER A 13 -1.54 -6.97 60.60
C SER A 13 -2.74 -7.51 59.85
N VAL A 14 -3.91 -7.58 60.49
CA VAL A 14 -5.16 -8.05 59.86
C VAL A 14 -5.63 -7.06 58.79
N PHE A 15 -5.55 -5.76 59.05
CA PHE A 15 -5.92 -4.73 58.06
C PHE A 15 -4.97 -4.74 56.86
N SER A 16 -3.67 -4.93 57.08
CA SER A 16 -2.68 -5.12 56.02
C SER A 16 -2.95 -6.39 55.21
N ALA A 17 -3.33 -7.50 55.86
CA ALA A 17 -3.69 -8.73 55.16
C ALA A 17 -4.95 -8.54 54.30
N ILE A 18 -5.97 -7.85 54.81
CA ILE A 18 -7.18 -7.52 54.04
C ILE A 18 -6.85 -6.60 52.85
N LEU A 19 -5.96 -5.62 53.03
CA LEU A 19 -5.53 -4.72 51.94
C LEU A 19 -4.75 -5.47 50.85
N VAL A 20 -3.93 -6.46 51.22
CA VAL A 20 -3.21 -7.33 50.29
C VAL A 20 -4.18 -8.24 49.52
N ILE A 21 -5.16 -8.84 50.20
CA ILE A 21 -6.18 -9.68 49.55
C ILE A 21 -7.09 -8.87 48.59
N ALA A 22 -7.39 -7.61 48.92
CA ALA A 22 -8.16 -6.73 48.04
C ALA A 22 -7.44 -6.36 46.74
N ASN A 23 -6.10 -6.53 46.69
CA ASN A 23 -5.26 -6.14 45.56
C ASN A 23 -4.99 -7.30 44.56
N GLU A 24 -5.49 -8.51 44.80
CA GLU A 24 -5.31 -9.66 43.89
C GLU A 24 -6.35 -9.79 42.76
N ASN A 25 -7.34 -8.89 42.69
CA ASN A 25 -8.37 -8.93 41.64
C ASN A 25 -7.91 -8.35 40.28
N GLY A 26 -6.62 -8.08 40.13
CA GLY A 26 -6.01 -7.55 38.91
C GLY A 26 -5.32 -8.59 38.05
N LYS A 27 -5.86 -9.82 37.90
CA LYS A 27 -5.43 -10.68 36.79
C LYS A 27 -5.78 -9.95 35.50
N LYS A 28 -4.80 -9.32 34.85
CA LYS A 28 -4.95 -8.79 33.49
C LYS A 28 -5.33 -10.00 32.64
N GLU A 29 -6.61 -10.12 32.29
CA GLU A 29 -7.08 -11.13 31.35
C GLU A 29 -6.29 -10.92 30.05
N GLU A 30 -5.37 -11.85 29.76
CA GLU A 30 -4.58 -11.80 28.53
C GLU A 30 -5.55 -12.03 27.37
N VAL A 31 -5.77 -10.98 26.59
CA VAL A 31 -6.67 -11.02 25.43
C VAL A 31 -5.89 -11.64 24.26
N PRO A 32 -6.35 -12.78 23.70
CA PRO A 32 -5.68 -13.38 22.56
C PRO A 32 -5.71 -12.47 21.32
N GLU A 33 -4.79 -12.69 20.39
CA GLU A 33 -4.80 -11.97 19.11
C GLU A 33 -6.11 -12.18 18.34
N GLY A 34 -6.62 -11.12 17.74
CA GLY A 34 -7.91 -11.15 17.02
C GLY A 34 -9.15 -11.15 17.91
N MET A 35 -8.98 -11.21 19.24
CA MET A 35 -10.06 -11.02 20.21
C MET A 35 -10.01 -9.61 20.82
N GLU A 36 -11.11 -9.20 21.42
CA GLU A 36 -11.24 -7.98 22.21
C GLU A 36 -12.14 -8.22 23.43
N VAL A 37 -11.94 -7.43 24.49
CA VAL A 37 -12.85 -7.45 25.65
C VAL A 37 -14.00 -6.52 25.38
N LEU A 38 -15.20 -7.08 25.34
CA LEU A 38 -16.44 -6.38 25.11
C LEU A 38 -17.25 -6.33 26.41
N LYS A 39 -17.72 -5.13 26.76
CA LYS A 39 -18.52 -4.90 27.97
C LYS A 39 -20.01 -4.91 27.63
N ALA A 40 -20.74 -5.91 28.10
CA ALA A 40 -22.18 -6.03 27.98
C ALA A 40 -22.83 -5.78 29.34
N GLY A 41 -23.18 -4.52 29.60
CA GLY A 41 -23.67 -4.09 30.92
C GLY A 41 -22.58 -4.21 31.99
N ASN A 42 -22.82 -5.07 32.99
CA ASN A 42 -21.86 -5.32 34.08
C ASN A 42 -20.93 -6.51 33.80
N VAL A 43 -21.13 -7.22 32.68
CA VAL A 43 -20.35 -8.41 32.29
C VAL A 43 -19.26 -8.00 31.29
N ARG A 44 -18.06 -8.54 31.44
CA ARG A 44 -16.99 -8.47 30.44
C ARG A 44 -16.88 -9.84 29.77
N VAL A 45 -16.80 -9.85 28.43
CA VAL A 45 -16.69 -11.07 27.63
C VAL A 45 -15.59 -10.88 26.59
N ILE A 46 -14.77 -11.91 26.40
CA ILE A 46 -13.77 -11.94 25.33
C ILE A 46 -14.46 -12.44 24.06
N VAL A 47 -14.43 -11.63 23.01
CA VAL A 47 -15.10 -11.90 21.73
C VAL A 47 -14.17 -11.59 20.56
N PRO A 48 -14.41 -12.14 19.36
CA PRO A 48 -13.69 -11.73 18.17
C PRO A 48 -13.80 -10.22 17.91
N LYS A 49 -12.75 -9.63 17.35
CA LYS A 49 -12.71 -8.19 17.09
C LYS A 49 -13.82 -7.76 16.13
N GLY A 50 -14.60 -6.76 16.54
CA GLY A 50 -15.72 -6.23 15.75
C GLY A 50 -17.02 -7.05 15.90
N THR A 51 -17.13 -7.88 16.94
CA THR A 51 -18.41 -8.48 17.36
C THR A 51 -19.39 -7.37 17.77
N LYS A 52 -20.62 -7.44 17.27
CA LYS A 52 -21.64 -6.42 17.53
C LYS A 52 -22.41 -6.67 18.82
N ILE A 53 -22.89 -5.58 19.44
CA ILE A 53 -23.85 -5.60 20.54
C ILE A 53 -25.14 -4.97 20.05
N ASP A 54 -26.26 -5.60 20.39
CA ASP A 54 -27.59 -5.00 20.28
C ASP A 54 -28.16 -4.77 21.67
N GLN A 55 -28.79 -3.61 21.90
CA GLN A 55 -29.46 -3.29 23.16
C GLN A 55 -30.91 -2.92 22.88
N LYS A 56 -31.84 -3.66 23.48
CA LYS A 56 -33.28 -3.41 23.41
C LYS A 56 -33.83 -3.21 24.82
N GLY A 57 -33.97 -1.94 25.21
CA GLY A 57 -34.30 -1.57 26.58
C GLY A 57 -33.21 -2.04 27.56
N ASN A 58 -33.59 -2.88 28.52
CA ASN A 58 -32.67 -3.45 29.50
C ASN A 58 -31.99 -4.75 29.02
N LEU A 59 -32.38 -5.31 27.87
CA LEU A 59 -31.75 -6.51 27.31
C LEU A 59 -30.53 -6.12 26.46
N ILE A 60 -29.38 -6.71 26.78
CA ILE A 60 -28.14 -6.59 26.00
C ILE A 60 -27.86 -7.95 25.37
N THR A 61 -27.67 -8.00 24.06
CA THR A 61 -27.35 -9.22 23.31
C THR A 61 -26.04 -9.04 22.57
N VAL A 62 -25.14 -10.00 22.73
CA VAL A 62 -23.88 -10.08 21.98
C VAL A 62 -24.12 -10.92 20.74
N GLU A 63 -23.64 -10.46 19.59
CA GLU A 63 -23.71 -11.19 18.33
C GLU A 63 -23.10 -12.59 18.47
N GLY A 64 -23.86 -13.61 18.07
CA GLY A 64 -23.39 -15.00 18.12
C GLY A 64 -22.27 -15.25 17.11
N ILE A 65 -21.40 -16.20 17.42
CA ILE A 65 -20.22 -16.54 16.59
C ILE A 65 -20.60 -16.85 15.14
N SER A 66 -21.70 -17.56 14.90
CA SER A 66 -22.17 -17.88 13.54
C SER A 66 -22.57 -16.62 12.75
N ALA A 67 -23.27 -15.68 13.38
CA ALA A 67 -23.68 -14.43 12.76
C ALA A 67 -22.48 -13.51 12.49
N TYR A 68 -21.55 -13.43 13.45
CA TYR A 68 -20.26 -12.76 13.29
C TYR A 68 -19.50 -13.31 12.08
N SER A 69 -19.29 -14.63 12.03
CA SER A 69 -18.55 -15.28 10.95
C SER A 69 -19.20 -15.03 9.60
N ALA A 70 -20.52 -15.23 9.47
CA ALA A 70 -21.24 -14.98 8.22
C ALA A 70 -21.07 -13.53 7.72
N ARG A 71 -21.21 -12.55 8.62
CA ARG A 71 -21.01 -11.13 8.29
C ARG A 71 -19.58 -10.84 7.85
N ARG A 72 -18.58 -11.41 8.54
CA ARG A 72 -17.17 -11.23 8.18
C ARG A 72 -16.82 -11.90 6.85
N PHE A 73 -17.39 -13.07 6.55
CA PHE A 73 -17.24 -13.72 5.25
C PHE A 73 -17.80 -12.84 4.12
N LEU A 74 -19.02 -12.32 4.26
CA LEU A 74 -19.63 -11.42 3.27
C LEU A 74 -18.79 -10.14 3.04
N GLU A 75 -18.24 -9.57 4.12
CA GLU A 75 -17.35 -8.39 4.01
C GLU A 75 -16.05 -8.73 3.24
N ILE A 76 -15.48 -9.92 3.50
CA ILE A 76 -14.30 -10.41 2.80
C ILE A 76 -14.62 -10.66 1.32
N GLU A 77 -15.74 -11.32 1.01
CA GLU A 77 -16.20 -11.52 -0.37
C GLU A 77 -16.37 -10.20 -1.12
N GLY A 78 -17.01 -9.20 -0.52
CA GLY A 78 -17.15 -7.87 -1.11
C GLY A 78 -15.80 -7.20 -1.39
N ARG A 79 -14.81 -7.38 -0.51
CA ARG A 79 -13.43 -6.91 -0.73
C ARG A 79 -12.72 -7.68 -1.83
N PHE A 80 -12.97 -8.98 -1.97
CA PHE A 80 -12.44 -9.79 -3.07
C PHE A 80 -12.98 -9.30 -4.42
N VAL A 81 -14.29 -9.13 -4.56
CA VAL A 81 -14.90 -8.61 -5.80
C VAL A 81 -14.29 -7.27 -6.20
N LYS A 82 -14.17 -6.32 -5.25
CA LYS A 82 -13.53 -5.02 -5.53
C LYS A 82 -12.06 -5.15 -5.94
N THR A 83 -11.35 -6.15 -5.41
CA THR A 83 -9.96 -6.41 -5.78
C THR A 83 -9.86 -6.99 -7.18
N GLU A 84 -10.78 -7.89 -7.57
CA GLU A 84 -10.87 -8.43 -8.92
C GLU A 84 -11.18 -7.34 -9.95
N GLU A 85 -12.12 -6.44 -9.66
CA GLU A 85 -12.42 -5.29 -10.52
C GLU A 85 -11.18 -4.42 -10.77
N ARG A 86 -10.43 -4.09 -9.70
CA ARG A 86 -9.18 -3.32 -9.80
C ARG A 86 -8.12 -4.06 -10.60
N LEU A 87 -8.07 -5.40 -10.50
CA LEU A 87 -7.13 -6.21 -11.28
C LEU A 87 -7.47 -6.18 -12.77
N VAL A 88 -8.75 -6.26 -13.13
CA VAL A 88 -9.22 -6.12 -14.51
C VAL A 88 -8.86 -4.75 -15.08
N GLU A 89 -9.12 -3.67 -14.35
CA GLU A 89 -8.74 -2.31 -14.76
C GLU A 89 -7.23 -2.16 -14.96
N THR A 90 -6.44 -2.70 -14.03
CA THR A 90 -4.97 -2.66 -14.12
C THR A 90 -4.46 -3.41 -15.36
N LYS A 91 -5.05 -4.58 -15.68
CA LYS A 91 -4.72 -5.33 -16.89
C LYS A 91 -5.03 -4.52 -18.15
N LYS A 92 -6.17 -3.83 -18.21
CA LYS A 92 -6.53 -2.96 -19.34
C LYS A 92 -5.50 -1.85 -19.56
N ARG A 93 -5.16 -1.12 -18.49
CA ARG A 93 -4.15 -0.05 -18.53
C ARG A 93 -2.77 -0.55 -18.96
N LEU A 94 -2.41 -1.76 -18.56
CA LEU A 94 -1.15 -2.40 -18.98
C LEU A 94 -1.15 -2.66 -20.49
N THR A 95 -2.24 -3.15 -21.06
CA THR A 95 -2.38 -3.36 -22.51
C THR A 95 -2.25 -2.05 -23.28
N GLU A 96 -2.98 -1.00 -22.88
CA GLU A 96 -2.90 0.33 -23.49
C GLU A 96 -1.47 0.91 -23.44
N THR A 97 -0.78 0.69 -22.32
CA THR A 97 0.62 1.14 -22.17
C THR A 97 1.56 0.39 -23.12
N LYS A 98 1.35 -0.91 -23.33
CA LYS A 98 2.14 -1.70 -24.28
C LYS A 98 1.94 -1.23 -25.73
N GLU A 99 0.70 -0.92 -26.11
CA GLU A 99 0.38 -0.40 -27.45
C GLU A 99 1.07 0.94 -27.70
N ARG A 100 0.97 1.88 -26.76
CA ARG A 100 1.66 3.19 -26.85
C ARG A 100 3.17 3.06 -26.92
N LEU A 101 3.75 2.08 -26.21
CA LEU A 101 5.19 1.80 -26.29
C LEU A 101 5.57 1.28 -27.69
N ALA A 102 4.75 0.40 -28.28
CA ALA A 102 4.99 -0.10 -29.63
C ALA A 102 4.91 1.03 -30.68
N GLU A 103 3.91 1.92 -30.57
CA GLU A 103 3.79 3.10 -31.43
C GLU A 103 5.01 4.01 -31.31
N THR A 104 5.46 4.28 -30.08
CA THR A 104 6.63 5.13 -29.83
C THR A 104 7.90 4.52 -30.45
N LYS A 105 8.07 3.21 -30.35
CA LYS A 105 9.18 2.50 -31.03
C LYS A 105 9.11 2.63 -32.55
N GLY A 106 7.92 2.52 -33.14
CA GLY A 106 7.73 2.72 -34.57
C GLY A 106 8.13 4.13 -35.03
N ARG A 107 7.69 5.16 -34.31
CA ARG A 107 8.05 6.56 -34.59
C ARG A 107 9.55 6.83 -34.43
N LEU A 108 10.20 6.19 -33.47
CA LEU A 108 11.65 6.29 -33.30
C LEU A 108 12.37 5.71 -34.52
N ALA A 109 12.01 4.50 -34.96
CA ALA A 109 12.60 3.88 -36.14
C ALA A 109 12.40 4.71 -37.42
N GLU A 110 11.22 5.33 -37.60
CA GLU A 110 10.99 6.26 -38.71
C GLU A 110 11.93 7.47 -38.64
N THR A 111 12.11 8.03 -37.45
CA THR A 111 12.99 9.19 -37.24
C THR A 111 14.45 8.84 -37.51
N GLU A 112 14.91 7.67 -37.07
CA GLU A 112 16.26 7.14 -37.36
C GLU A 112 16.45 6.96 -38.88
N GLY A 113 15.46 6.40 -39.58
CA GLY A 113 15.52 6.26 -41.04
C GLY A 113 15.58 7.61 -41.77
N ARG A 114 14.82 8.61 -41.30
CA ARG A 114 14.89 9.97 -41.86
C ARG A 114 16.24 10.63 -41.60
N LEU A 115 16.84 10.43 -40.43
CA LEU A 115 18.15 10.96 -40.10
C LEU A 115 19.24 10.36 -41.02
N ALA A 116 19.25 9.04 -41.18
CA ALA A 116 20.16 8.38 -42.11
C ALA A 116 20.01 8.90 -43.56
N GLY A 117 18.77 9.17 -43.99
CA GLY A 117 18.51 9.78 -45.30
C GLY A 117 19.02 11.22 -45.43
N VAL A 118 19.04 11.99 -44.34
CA VAL A 118 19.63 13.34 -44.32
C VAL A 118 21.16 13.26 -44.37
N GLU A 119 21.76 12.36 -43.58
CA GLU A 119 23.21 12.14 -43.56
C GLU A 119 23.74 11.77 -44.96
N ALA A 120 23.07 10.84 -45.65
CA ALA A 120 23.46 10.45 -47.01
C ALA A 120 23.35 11.61 -48.02
N ARG A 121 22.35 12.48 -47.87
CA ARG A 121 22.21 13.69 -48.71
C ARG A 121 23.30 14.71 -48.42
N GLU A 122 23.66 14.87 -47.15
CA GLU A 122 24.74 15.77 -46.74
C GLU A 122 26.08 15.31 -47.34
N GLU A 123 26.36 14.00 -47.30
CA GLU A 123 27.55 13.42 -47.91
C GLU A 123 27.59 13.66 -49.43
N GLY A 124 26.50 13.40 -50.15
CA GLY A 124 26.43 13.67 -51.58
C GLY A 124 26.62 15.16 -51.94
N LEU A 125 26.04 16.07 -51.16
CA LEU A 125 26.26 17.52 -51.35
C LEU A 125 27.71 17.93 -51.09
N ARG A 126 28.38 17.32 -50.10
CA ARG A 126 29.81 17.57 -49.82
C ARG A 126 30.67 17.14 -51.00
N GLU A 127 30.38 16.00 -51.61
CA GLU A 127 31.09 15.53 -52.81
C GLU A 127 30.88 16.47 -54.00
N GLU A 128 29.64 16.90 -54.25
CA GLU A 128 29.32 17.85 -55.34
C GLU A 128 30.04 19.19 -55.16
N VAL A 129 30.06 19.74 -53.94
CA VAL A 129 30.80 20.97 -53.62
C VAL A 129 32.30 20.80 -53.89
N GLU A 130 32.87 19.64 -53.56
CA GLU A 130 34.29 19.38 -53.80
C GLU A 130 34.63 19.27 -55.29
N GLN A 131 33.75 18.64 -56.07
CA GLN A 131 33.88 18.59 -57.53
C GLN A 131 33.80 19.99 -58.16
N LEU A 132 32.85 20.82 -57.71
CA LEU A 132 32.69 22.19 -58.18
C LEU A 132 33.92 23.06 -57.87
N LYS A 133 34.52 22.90 -56.69
CA LYS A 133 35.77 23.59 -56.34
C LYS A 133 36.90 23.24 -57.29
N LYS A 134 37.13 21.95 -57.54
CA LYS A 134 38.16 21.48 -58.48
C LYS A 134 37.94 22.03 -59.89
N ALA A 135 36.70 21.98 -60.38
CA ALA A 135 36.36 22.54 -61.68
C ALA A 135 36.62 24.05 -61.76
N LEU A 136 36.35 24.80 -60.69
CA LEU A 136 36.62 26.23 -60.62
C LEU A 136 38.14 26.53 -60.62
N GLU A 137 38.93 25.75 -59.88
CA GLU A 137 40.40 25.85 -59.90
C GLU A 137 40.98 25.60 -61.29
N GLU A 138 40.49 24.58 -62.00
CA GLU A 138 40.90 24.30 -63.38
C GLU A 138 40.57 25.43 -64.35
N ILE A 139 39.41 26.07 -64.20
CA ILE A 139 39.02 27.24 -65.01
C ILE A 139 39.96 28.42 -64.71
N TYR A 140 40.21 28.70 -63.43
CA TYR A 140 41.07 29.79 -63.01
C TYR A 140 42.50 29.66 -63.55
N GLU A 141 43.08 28.45 -63.50
CA GLU A 141 44.42 28.22 -64.03
C GLU A 141 44.48 28.30 -65.57
N LYS A 142 43.41 27.92 -66.28
CA LYS A 142 43.32 28.10 -67.74
C LYS A 142 43.26 29.57 -68.15
N ASP A 143 42.44 30.37 -67.47
CA ASP A 143 42.30 31.80 -67.77
C ASP A 143 43.60 32.57 -67.48
N LYS A 144 44.35 32.17 -66.46
CA LYS A 144 45.67 32.76 -66.14
C LYS A 144 46.76 32.40 -67.17
N ALA A 145 46.61 31.29 -67.87
CA ALA A 145 47.57 30.79 -68.85
C ALA A 145 47.35 31.33 -70.27
N GLN A 146 46.26 32.07 -70.51
CA GLN A 146 45.97 32.81 -71.76
C GLN A 146 46.45 34.27 -71.67
#